data_AF-A0A137Q607-F1
#
_entry.id   AF-A0A137Q607-F1
#
_cell.length_a   1.000
_cell.length_b   1.000
_cell.length_c   1.000
_cell.angle_alpha   90.00
_cell.angle_beta   90.00
_cell.angle_gamma   90.00
#
_symmetry.space_group_name_H-M   'P 1'
#
loop_
_entity.id
_entity.type
_entity.pdbx_description
1 polymer ?
#
loop_
_entity_poly.entity_id
_entity_poly.type
_entity_poly.pdbx_seq_one_letter_code
_entity_poly.pdbx_strand_id
1 'polypeptide(L)'
;MDLDAIRGTGVRGMLTKGDILTHLGRASGPNGTYKAPLSPIEEALTNRKPAEKKEEYKPLDGPAIRRTIVNSWLQSSLKARNPSPNFKEADFDSVIADYLPQKPSAPKSDVIPPKSPKNTSSFLEGLI
;
A
#
# COMPACT_ATOMS: atom_id res chain seq x y z
N MET A 1 9.41 -11.69 -41.00
CA MET A 1 10.22 -10.52 -41.40
C MET A 1 10.37 -10.67 -42.89
N ASP A 2 9.56 -9.95 -43.64
CA ASP A 2 9.42 -10.16 -45.07
C ASP A 2 10.39 -9.21 -45.76
N LEU A 3 11.49 -9.76 -46.26
CA LEU A 3 12.58 -8.97 -46.86
C LEU A 3 12.15 -8.31 -48.18
N ASP A 4 11.12 -8.84 -48.82
CA ASP A 4 10.57 -8.33 -50.08
C ASP A 4 9.88 -6.96 -49.93
N ALA A 5 9.50 -6.58 -48.70
CA ALA A 5 8.91 -5.28 -48.41
C ALA A 5 9.95 -4.16 -48.27
N ILE A 6 11.23 -4.48 -48.15
CA ILE A 6 12.30 -3.52 -47.92
C ILE A 6 12.94 -3.14 -49.25
N ARG A 7 12.92 -1.85 -49.59
CA ARG A 7 13.59 -1.34 -50.78
C ARG A 7 15.08 -1.14 -50.49
N GLY A 8 15.95 -1.87 -51.18
CA GLY A 8 17.40 -1.70 -51.08
C GLY A 8 17.89 -0.43 -51.76
N THR A 9 18.71 0.36 -51.06
CA THR A 9 19.34 1.58 -51.60
C THR A 9 20.81 1.38 -51.98
N GLY A 10 21.35 0.18 -51.83
CA GLY A 10 22.73 -0.15 -52.19
C GLY A 10 22.96 -0.21 -53.70
N VAL A 11 24.20 -0.46 -54.09
CA VAL A 11 24.58 -0.60 -55.51
C VAL A 11 23.72 -1.69 -56.15
N ARG A 12 23.04 -1.35 -57.26
CA ARG A 12 22.08 -2.23 -57.97
C ARG A 12 20.86 -2.66 -57.14
N GLY A 13 20.41 -1.84 -56.21
CA GLY A 13 19.22 -2.13 -55.38
C GLY A 13 19.48 -3.18 -54.29
N MET A 14 20.76 -3.45 -53.99
CA MET A 14 21.15 -4.33 -52.90
C MET A 14 20.66 -3.78 -51.55
N LEU A 15 20.15 -4.67 -50.70
CA LEU A 15 19.74 -4.31 -49.34
C LEU A 15 20.96 -3.94 -48.49
N THR A 16 20.87 -2.80 -47.80
CA THR A 16 21.93 -2.31 -46.93
C THR A 16 21.52 -2.37 -45.46
N LYS A 17 22.52 -2.30 -44.57
CA LYS A 17 22.28 -2.20 -43.12
C LYS A 17 21.35 -1.03 -42.78
N GLY A 18 21.47 0.08 -43.50
CA GLY A 18 20.62 1.25 -43.33
C GLY A 18 19.15 0.99 -43.64
N ASP A 19 18.87 0.29 -44.74
CA ASP A 19 17.49 -0.07 -45.14
C ASP A 19 16.80 -0.93 -44.09
N ILE A 20 17.53 -1.92 -43.56
CA ILE A 20 17.02 -2.79 -42.49
C ILE A 20 16.75 -1.99 -41.21
N LEU A 21 17.69 -1.12 -40.81
CA LEU A 21 17.51 -0.31 -39.61
C LEU A 21 16.37 0.71 -39.74
N THR A 22 16.18 1.25 -40.94
CA THR A 22 15.08 2.18 -41.25
C THR A 22 13.74 1.47 -41.20
N HIS A 23 13.64 0.27 -41.80
CA HIS A 23 12.43 -0.54 -41.74
C HIS A 23 12.07 -0.94 -40.30
N LEU A 24 13.07 -1.13 -39.43
CA LEU A 24 12.88 -1.36 -38.00
C LEU A 24 12.60 -0.09 -37.18
N GLY A 25 12.53 1.09 -37.83
CA GLY A 25 12.33 2.38 -37.15
C GLY A 25 13.51 2.82 -36.27
N ARG A 26 14.67 2.16 -36.38
CA ARG A 26 15.87 2.43 -35.59
C ARG A 26 16.83 3.42 -36.25
N ALA A 27 16.51 3.89 -37.46
CA ALA A 27 17.21 4.96 -38.14
C ALA A 27 16.18 5.87 -38.83
N SER A 28 16.51 7.15 -39.04
CA SER A 28 15.62 8.10 -39.71
C SER A 28 15.53 7.91 -41.23
N GLY A 29 16.42 7.11 -41.81
CA GLY A 29 16.48 6.83 -43.23
C GLY A 29 17.67 5.92 -43.56
N PRO A 30 17.81 5.48 -44.82
CA PRO A 30 18.85 4.53 -45.24
C PRO A 30 20.29 4.99 -44.96
N ASN A 31 20.53 6.31 -44.99
CA ASN A 31 21.82 6.91 -44.63
C ASN A 31 21.82 7.52 -43.22
N GLY A 32 20.78 7.26 -42.42
CA GLY A 32 20.62 7.81 -41.08
C GLY A 32 21.47 7.10 -40.04
N THR A 33 21.67 7.76 -38.90
CA THR A 33 22.39 7.17 -37.76
C THR A 33 21.48 6.25 -36.95
N TYR A 34 22.06 5.17 -36.42
CA TYR A 34 21.36 4.26 -35.52
C TYR A 34 20.96 4.97 -34.23
N LYS A 35 19.67 4.89 -33.91
CA LYS A 35 19.11 5.27 -32.61
C LYS A 35 18.86 3.99 -31.84
N ALA A 36 19.49 3.88 -30.68
CA ALA A 36 19.21 2.77 -29.77
C ALA A 36 17.72 2.80 -29.37
N PRO A 37 17.06 1.63 -29.27
CA PRO A 37 15.73 1.59 -28.69
C PRO A 37 15.80 2.14 -27.26
N LEU A 38 14.75 2.87 -26.87
CA LEU A 38 14.62 3.40 -25.53
C LEU A 38 14.75 2.24 -24.54
N SER A 39 15.43 2.46 -23.41
CA SER A 39 15.46 1.44 -22.37
C SER A 39 14.03 1.12 -21.90
N PRO A 40 13.74 -0.06 -21.33
CA PRO A 40 12.40 -0.38 -20.82
C PRO A 40 11.85 0.68 -19.84
N ILE A 41 12.76 1.41 -19.17
CA ILE A 41 12.45 2.52 -18.26
C ILE A 41 11.97 3.75 -19.05
N GLU A 42 12.63 4.08 -20.16
CA GLU A 42 12.31 5.22 -21.00
C GLU A 42 11.05 4.97 -21.87
N GLU A 43 10.81 3.73 -22.31
CA GLU A 43 9.54 3.34 -22.95
C GLU A 43 8.37 3.45 -21.97
N ALA A 44 8.58 3.11 -20.68
CA ALA A 44 7.58 3.30 -19.64
C ALA A 44 7.33 4.79 -19.32
N LEU A 45 8.31 5.66 -19.53
CA LEU A 45 8.16 7.11 -19.35
C LEU A 45 7.44 7.77 -20.54
N THR A 46 7.67 7.29 -21.75
CA THR A 46 7.08 7.85 -22.98
C THR A 46 5.67 7.34 -23.27
N ASN A 47 5.36 6.08 -22.91
CA ASN A 47 4.00 5.52 -23.01
C ASN A 47 3.08 5.89 -21.84
N ARG A 48 3.61 6.56 -20.81
CA ARG A 48 2.77 7.24 -19.84
C ARG A 48 2.11 8.42 -20.57
N LYS A 49 0.79 8.31 -20.80
CA LYS A 49 -0.09 9.47 -21.04
C LYS A 49 0.41 10.63 -20.18
N PRO A 50 0.46 11.88 -20.69
CA PRO A 50 0.95 13.00 -19.90
C PRO A 50 0.26 12.92 -18.56
N ALA A 51 1.04 12.65 -17.51
CA ALA A 51 0.51 12.53 -16.19
C ALA A 51 -0.29 13.81 -15.98
N GLU A 52 -1.61 13.67 -15.77
CA GLU A 52 -2.43 14.75 -15.24
C GLU A 52 -1.57 15.45 -14.22
N LYS A 53 -1.34 16.75 -14.44
CA LYS A 53 -0.46 17.59 -13.63
C LYS A 53 -0.61 17.11 -12.21
N LYS A 54 0.40 16.41 -11.68
CA LYS A 54 0.43 16.06 -10.28
C LYS A 54 0.38 17.41 -9.61
N GLU A 55 -0.79 17.75 -9.09
CA GLU A 55 -0.93 18.90 -8.23
C GLU A 55 0.17 18.70 -7.19
N GLU A 56 1.14 19.60 -7.19
CA GLU A 56 2.16 19.63 -6.16
C GLU A 56 1.37 19.74 -4.86
N TYR A 57 1.24 18.62 -4.15
CA TYR A 57 0.50 18.56 -2.91
C TYR A 57 1.15 19.58 -1.99
N LYS A 58 0.48 20.72 -1.82
CA LYS A 58 0.93 21.75 -0.90
C LYS A 58 1.17 21.06 0.44
N PRO A 59 2.36 21.20 1.04
CA PRO A 59 2.64 20.57 2.32
C PRO A 59 1.53 20.96 3.30
N LEU A 60 1.00 19.97 4.02
CA LEU A 60 -0.15 20.16 4.88
C LEU A 60 0.21 21.22 5.94
N ASP A 61 -0.55 22.32 5.95
CA ASP A 61 -0.30 23.44 6.86
C ASP A 61 -0.44 23.01 8.33
N GLY A 62 0.23 23.67 9.27
CA GLY A 62 0.21 23.33 10.69
C GLY A 62 -1.21 23.20 11.29
N PRO A 63 -2.14 24.14 11.03
CA PRO A 63 -3.54 23.99 11.42
C PRO A 63 -4.23 22.80 10.75
N ALA A 64 -3.90 22.48 9.50
CA ALA A 64 -4.48 21.36 8.79
C ALA A 64 -4.03 20.01 9.39
N ILE A 65 -2.75 19.89 9.76
CA ILE A 65 -2.22 18.74 10.51
C ILE A 65 -2.93 18.59 11.86
N ARG A 66 -3.12 19.68 12.61
CA ARG A 66 -3.84 19.60 13.89
C ARG A 66 -5.28 19.13 13.71
N ARG A 67 -5.98 19.60 12.67
CA ARG A 67 -7.35 19.15 12.35
C ARG A 67 -7.39 17.66 12.00
N THR A 68 -6.45 17.17 11.19
CA THR A 68 -6.43 15.74 10.83
C THR A 68 -6.20 14.85 12.04
N ILE A 69 -5.29 15.25 12.95
CA ILE A 69 -5.04 14.53 14.21
C ILE A 69 -6.31 14.48 15.07
N VAL A 70 -6.95 15.63 15.31
CA VAL A 70 -8.17 15.71 16.14
C VAL A 70 -9.31 14.89 15.52
N ASN A 71 -9.50 14.96 14.21
CA ASN A 71 -10.52 14.19 13.52
C ASN A 71 -10.27 12.68 13.63
N SER A 72 -9.02 12.24 13.49
CA SER A 72 -8.63 10.84 13.65
C SER A 72 -8.90 10.33 15.08
N TRP A 73 -8.57 11.12 16.10
CA TRP A 73 -8.87 10.79 17.49
C TRP A 73 -10.37 10.75 17.77
N LEU A 74 -11.14 11.68 17.23
CA LEU A 74 -12.60 11.69 17.36
C LEU A 74 -13.20 10.42 16.75
N GLN A 75 -12.80 10.06 15.53
CA GLN A 75 -13.26 8.83 14.88
C GLN A 75 -12.90 7.58 15.68
N SER A 76 -11.68 7.53 16.21
CA SER A 76 -11.21 6.44 17.06
C SER A 76 -12.02 6.34 18.36
N SER A 77 -12.34 7.49 18.98
CA SER A 77 -13.16 7.55 20.19
C SER A 77 -14.60 7.10 19.94
N LEU A 78 -15.22 7.53 18.84
CA LEU A 78 -16.57 7.11 18.47
C LEU A 78 -16.62 5.59 18.23
N LYS A 79 -15.63 5.04 17.54
CA LYS A 79 -15.53 3.58 17.31
C LYS A 79 -15.33 2.79 18.61
N ALA A 80 -14.57 3.33 19.57
CA ALA A 80 -14.37 2.69 20.87
C ALA A 80 -15.63 2.76 21.75
N ARG A 81 -16.37 3.86 21.70
CA ARG A 81 -17.64 4.03 22.45
C ARG A 81 -18.75 3.16 21.89
N ASN A 82 -18.79 3.02 20.57
CA ASN A 82 -19.77 2.20 19.86
C ASN A 82 -19.02 1.05 19.17
N PRO A 83 -18.54 0.05 19.92
CA PRO A 83 -17.90 -1.11 19.32
C PRO A 83 -18.90 -1.78 18.38
N SER A 84 -18.46 -2.11 17.17
CA SER A 84 -19.27 -2.94 16.28
C SER A 84 -19.61 -4.23 17.03
N PRO A 85 -20.87 -4.67 17.04
CA PRO A 85 -21.22 -5.95 17.64
C PRO A 85 -20.37 -7.05 17.01
N ASN A 86 -19.67 -7.80 17.85
CA ASN A 86 -18.83 -8.92 17.43
C ASN A 86 -19.70 -10.17 17.40
N PHE A 87 -20.23 -10.50 16.21
CA PHE A 87 -21.09 -11.66 16.02
C PHE A 87 -20.32 -12.98 15.83
N LYS A 88 -19.00 -13.00 15.98
CA LYS A 88 -18.20 -14.22 15.74
C LYS A 88 -18.51 -15.37 16.71
N GLU A 89 -19.04 -15.04 17.89
CA GLU A 89 -19.39 -16.01 18.95
C GLU A 89 -20.89 -15.95 19.30
N ALA A 90 -21.69 -15.24 18.50
CA ALA A 90 -23.11 -15.07 18.77
C ALA A 90 -23.88 -16.32 18.28
N ASP A 91 -24.13 -17.27 19.18
CA ASP A 91 -25.02 -18.41 18.93
C ASP A 91 -26.48 -18.05 19.23
N PHE A 92 -27.41 -18.80 18.65
CA PHE A 92 -28.85 -18.61 18.86
C PHE A 92 -29.26 -18.55 20.35
N ASP A 93 -28.60 -19.34 21.18
CA ASP A 93 -28.84 -19.39 22.64
C ASP A 93 -28.45 -18.07 23.34
N SER A 94 -27.41 -17.38 22.85
CA SER A 94 -26.99 -16.07 23.38
C SER A 94 -28.02 -14.97 23.14
N VAL A 95 -28.73 -15.03 22.01
CA VAL A 95 -29.79 -14.09 21.68
C VAL A 95 -31.04 -14.38 22.52
N ILE A 96 -31.36 -15.65 22.77
CA ILE A 96 -32.52 -16.03 23.59
C ILE A 96 -32.27 -15.74 25.08
N ALA A 97 -31.03 -15.85 25.56
CA ALA A 97 -30.67 -15.57 26.94
C ALA A 97 -31.13 -14.19 27.44
N ASP A 98 -31.15 -13.18 26.57
CA ASP A 98 -31.62 -11.82 26.90
C ASP A 98 -33.14 -11.73 27.10
N TYR A 99 -33.90 -12.70 26.60
CA TYR A 99 -35.36 -12.76 26.71
C TYR A 99 -35.84 -13.76 27.77
N LEU A 100 -34.95 -14.58 28.33
CA LEU A 100 -35.25 -15.47 29.43
C LEU A 100 -35.27 -14.68 30.75
N PRO A 101 -36.25 -14.92 31.64
CA PRO A 101 -36.21 -14.31 32.97
C PRO A 101 -34.95 -14.77 33.71
N GLN A 102 -34.11 -13.82 34.11
CA GLN A 102 -32.87 -14.13 34.82
C GLN A 102 -33.18 -14.89 36.11
N LYS A 103 -32.78 -16.16 36.16
CA LYS A 103 -32.80 -16.94 37.40
C LYS A 103 -31.91 -16.21 38.41
N PRO A 104 -32.38 -15.96 39.65
CA PRO A 104 -31.55 -15.30 40.66
C PRO A 104 -30.27 -16.12 40.86
N SER A 105 -29.15 -15.57 40.39
CA SER A 105 -27.83 -16.15 40.60
C SER A 105 -27.49 -16.01 42.08
N ALA A 106 -27.18 -17.13 42.73
CA ALA A 106 -26.51 -17.11 44.03
C ALA A 106 -25.23 -16.24 43.91
N PRO A 107 -24.84 -15.52 44.99
CA PRO A 107 -23.67 -14.66 44.96
C PRO A 107 -22.42 -15.49 44.64
N LYS A 108 -21.72 -15.11 43.58
CA LYS A 108 -20.38 -15.63 43.28
C LYS A 108 -19.46 -15.13 44.39
N SER A 109 -18.92 -16.04 45.20
CA SER A 109 -17.86 -15.72 46.15
C SER A 109 -16.64 -15.22 45.39
N ASP A 110 -16.16 -14.02 45.71
CA ASP A 110 -14.92 -13.47 45.18
C ASP A 110 -13.74 -14.41 45.47
N VAL A 111 -13.27 -15.12 44.44
CA VAL A 111 -11.98 -15.80 44.51
C VAL A 111 -10.90 -14.74 44.31
N ILE A 112 -10.32 -14.28 45.41
CA ILE A 112 -9.16 -13.39 45.43
C ILE A 112 -8.00 -14.12 44.72
N PRO A 113 -7.38 -13.55 43.67
CA PRO A 113 -6.19 -14.15 43.09
C PRO A 113 -5.00 -14.07 44.07
N PRO A 114 -4.16 -15.11 44.20
CA PRO A 114 -3.02 -15.08 45.11
C PRO A 114 -2.02 -14.00 44.69
N LYS A 115 -1.64 -13.14 45.65
CA LYS A 115 -0.59 -12.13 45.49
C LYS A 115 0.74 -12.82 45.15
N SER A 116 1.34 -12.44 44.02
CA SER A 116 2.72 -12.76 43.66
C SER A 116 3.71 -12.19 44.71
N PRO A 117 4.76 -12.91 45.11
CA PRO A 117 5.75 -12.42 46.07
C PRO A 117 6.58 -11.28 45.46
N LYS A 118 6.77 -10.20 46.23
CA LYS A 118 7.63 -9.06 45.88
C LYS A 118 9.09 -9.47 46.06
N ASN A 119 9.91 -9.30 45.01
CA ASN A 119 11.36 -9.49 45.05
C ASN A 119 12.01 -8.52 46.05
N THR A 120 12.68 -9.06 47.06
CA THR A 120 13.53 -8.33 48.01
C THR A 120 14.91 -8.10 47.38
N SER A 121 15.05 -7.08 46.54
CA SER A 121 16.36 -6.64 46.03
C SER A 121 16.81 -5.28 46.60
N SER A 122 15.98 -4.62 47.40
CA SER A 122 16.26 -3.27 47.93
C SER A 122 16.84 -3.25 49.35
N PHE A 123 17.34 -4.37 49.87
CA PHE A 123 17.89 -4.46 51.24
C PHE A 123 19.43 -4.44 51.31
N LEU A 124 20.13 -4.48 50.18
CA LEU A 124 21.61 -4.56 50.13
C LEU A 124 22.30 -3.34 49.51
N GLU A 125 21.57 -2.26 49.21
CA GLU A 125 22.13 -1.10 48.50
C GLU A 125 22.75 -0.03 49.44
N GLY A 126 22.89 -0.32 50.74
CA GLY A 126 23.36 0.65 51.75
C GLY A 126 24.53 0.19 52.64
N LEU A 127 25.20 -0.89 52.29
CA LEU A 127 26.35 -1.43 53.04
C LEU A 127 27.43 -1.86 52.04
N ILE A 128 28.25 -0.90 51.61
CA ILE A 128 29.70 -0.95 51.30
C ILE A 128 30.14 0.46 50.92
#